data_AF-A0A4Q3BXS8-F1
#
_entry.id   AF-A0A4Q3BXS8-F1
#
_cell.length_a   1.000
_cell.length_b   1.000
_cell.length_c   1.000
_cell.angle_alpha   90.00
_cell.angle_beta   90.00
_cell.angle_gamma   90.00
#
_symmetry.space_group_name_H-M   'P 1'
#
loop_
_entity.id
_entity.type
_entity.pdbx_description
1 polymer ?
#
loop_
_entity_poly.entity_id
_entity_poly.type
_entity_poly.pdbx_seq_one_letter_code
_entity_poly.pdbx_strand_id
1 'polypeptide(L)'
;MKTRKKLQLLQGITAIRVKAGITQLALAQWLGISKSLVSMVENNRRKLPLKALLKLAELEIQLEQQPACEMPLQLATNTKPALEAKRQLQQSIKQSQLEQLAYRLKANLQLQASTLASLQYLDSMQQTSIGLPVEIFEWEKQKLLNRLKRCDETACAKIEGKMMMLEIVLESYRTDNEMKATMQAATHPYKISYWQKSVNDVAGEIIVGNACNSAGVEAAA
;
A
#
# COMPACT_ATOMS: atom_id res chain seq x y z
N MET A 1 41.90 -5.73 2.55
CA MET A 1 41.12 -6.92 3.01
C MET A 1 41.34 -8.21 2.22
N LYS A 2 41.81 -8.20 0.96
CA LYS A 2 41.91 -9.41 0.10
C LYS A 2 43.08 -10.36 0.46
N THR A 3 44.19 -9.84 1.00
CA THR A 3 45.42 -10.60 1.30
C THR A 3 45.29 -11.52 2.51
N ARG A 4 44.62 -11.09 3.58
CA ARG A 4 44.39 -11.90 4.79
C ARG A 4 43.61 -13.19 4.51
N LYS A 5 42.57 -13.10 3.68
CA LYS A 5 41.78 -14.28 3.25
C LYS A 5 42.61 -15.24 2.40
N LYS A 6 43.51 -14.72 1.56
CA LYS A 6 44.41 -15.52 0.72
C LYS A 6 45.43 -16.28 1.58
N LEU A 7 45.96 -15.65 2.63
CA LEU A 7 46.87 -16.30 3.59
C LEU A 7 46.16 -17.36 4.46
N GLN A 8 44.90 -17.12 4.85
CA GLN A 8 44.09 -18.08 5.61
C GLN A 8 43.80 -19.37 4.83
N LEU A 9 43.77 -19.31 3.50
CA LEU A 9 43.64 -20.50 2.64
C LEU A 9 44.93 -21.33 2.59
N LEU A 10 46.08 -20.73 2.91
CA LEU A 10 47.41 -21.35 2.77
C LEU A 10 47.95 -21.94 4.08
N GLN A 11 47.20 -21.88 5.19
CA GLN A 11 47.69 -22.32 6.51
C GLN A 11 46.73 -23.30 7.21
N GLY A 12 47.31 -24.27 7.91
CA GLY A 12 46.63 -25.20 8.82
C GLY A 12 45.63 -26.14 8.13
N ILE A 13 44.52 -26.42 8.83
CA ILE A 13 43.47 -27.35 8.39
C ILE A 13 42.88 -26.98 7.03
N THR A 14 42.79 -25.69 6.69
CA THR A 14 42.24 -25.22 5.41
C THR A 14 43.14 -25.66 4.26
N ALA A 15 44.46 -25.57 4.44
CA ALA A 15 45.42 -25.98 3.42
C ALA A 15 45.36 -27.49 3.18
N ILE A 16 45.28 -28.29 4.26
CA ILE A 16 45.15 -29.76 4.17
C ILE A 16 43.86 -30.14 3.44
N ARG A 17 42.74 -29.48 3.77
CA ARG A 17 41.46 -29.70 3.10
C ARG A 17 41.52 -29.40 1.60
N VAL A 18 42.16 -28.28 1.24
CA VAL A 18 42.31 -27.85 -0.16
C VAL A 18 43.24 -28.79 -0.91
N LYS A 19 44.36 -29.21 -0.31
CA LYS A 19 45.28 -30.22 -0.87
C LYS A 19 44.58 -31.55 -1.11
N ALA A 20 43.71 -31.98 -0.20
CA ALA A 20 42.92 -33.19 -0.34
C ALA A 20 41.73 -33.08 -1.32
N GLY A 21 41.39 -31.88 -1.81
CA GLY A 21 40.27 -31.68 -2.73
C GLY A 21 38.88 -31.96 -2.13
N ILE A 22 38.74 -31.99 -0.79
CA ILE A 22 37.49 -32.37 -0.11
C ILE A 22 36.69 -31.16 0.40
N THR A 23 35.37 -31.34 0.52
CA THR A 23 34.47 -30.32 1.09
C THR A 23 34.56 -30.28 2.62
N GLN A 24 34.15 -29.16 3.24
CA GLN A 24 34.07 -29.06 4.71
C GLN A 24 33.17 -30.13 5.34
N LEU A 25 32.12 -30.56 4.63
CA LEU A 25 31.21 -31.61 5.11
C LEU A 25 31.90 -32.98 5.11
N ALA A 26 32.62 -33.31 4.02
CA ALA A 26 33.36 -34.56 3.92
C ALA A 26 34.48 -34.65 4.97
N LEU A 27 35.23 -33.56 5.17
CA LEU A 27 36.25 -33.48 6.21
C LEU A 27 35.64 -33.65 7.62
N ALA A 28 34.50 -33.02 7.89
CA ALA A 28 33.78 -33.14 9.15
C ALA A 28 33.36 -34.59 9.44
N GLN A 29 32.83 -35.29 8.43
CA GLN A 29 32.44 -36.70 8.55
C GLN A 29 33.65 -37.59 8.85
N TRP A 30 34.77 -37.38 8.14
CA TRP A 30 36.00 -38.16 8.33
C TRP A 30 36.61 -37.98 9.74
N LEU A 31 36.66 -36.72 10.19
CA LEU A 31 37.13 -36.36 11.52
C LEU A 31 36.15 -36.75 12.65
N GLY A 32 34.88 -37.08 12.32
CA GLY A 32 33.84 -37.39 13.29
C GLY A 32 33.38 -36.17 14.11
N ILE A 33 33.37 -34.99 13.50
CA ILE A 33 32.98 -33.72 14.13
C ILE A 33 31.89 -33.02 13.32
N SER A 34 31.25 -32.00 13.88
CA SER A 34 30.24 -31.23 13.15
C SER A 34 30.87 -30.31 12.10
N LYS A 35 30.18 -30.09 10.98
CA LYS A 35 30.58 -29.12 9.93
C LYS A 35 30.81 -27.71 10.51
N SER A 36 29.98 -27.31 11.48
CA SER A 36 30.13 -26.02 12.15
C SER A 36 31.46 -25.93 12.92
N LEU A 37 31.92 -27.02 13.53
CA LEU A 37 33.19 -27.05 14.24
C LEU A 37 34.36 -26.91 13.27
N VAL A 38 34.33 -27.61 12.12
CA VAL A 38 35.32 -27.42 11.04
C VAL A 38 35.39 -25.96 10.60
N SER A 39 34.23 -25.33 10.35
CA SER A 39 34.18 -23.91 9.96
C SER A 39 34.75 -22.98 11.04
N MET A 40 34.49 -23.24 12.32
CA MET A 40 35.06 -22.43 13.42
C MET A 40 36.57 -22.61 13.53
N VAL A 41 37.09 -23.82 13.30
CA VAL A 41 38.53 -24.10 13.34
C VAL A 41 39.25 -23.45 12.16
N GLU A 42 38.72 -23.55 10.94
CA GLU A 42 39.28 -22.87 9.75
C GLU A 42 39.33 -21.34 9.94
N ASN A 43 38.40 -20.79 10.72
CA ASN A 43 38.36 -19.37 11.08
C ASN A 43 39.19 -19.02 12.33
N ASN A 44 39.98 -19.96 12.88
CA ASN A 44 40.76 -19.82 14.11
C ASN A 44 39.94 -19.39 15.34
N ARG A 45 38.65 -19.73 15.38
CA ARG A 45 37.75 -19.39 16.50
C ARG A 45 37.71 -20.46 17.59
N ARG A 46 38.08 -21.71 17.27
CA ARG A 46 38.12 -22.84 18.21
C ARG A 46 39.25 -23.79 17.87
N LYS A 47 39.73 -24.54 18.87
CA LYS A 47 40.69 -25.64 18.72
C LYS A 47 39.97 -26.96 18.43
N LEU A 48 40.66 -27.88 17.74
CA LEU A 48 40.15 -29.22 17.49
C LEU A 48 40.27 -30.11 18.74
N PRO A 49 39.33 -31.05 18.94
CA PRO A 49 39.49 -32.09 19.95
C PRO A 49 40.64 -33.03 19.56
N LEU A 50 41.34 -33.60 20.56
CA LEU A 50 42.54 -34.43 20.36
C LEU A 50 42.32 -35.57 19.36
N LYS A 51 41.17 -36.27 19.44
CA LYS A 51 40.81 -37.36 18.52
C LYS A 51 40.75 -36.90 17.05
N ALA A 52 40.24 -35.70 16.79
CA ALA A 52 40.21 -35.13 15.44
C ALA A 52 41.59 -34.64 15.01
N LEU A 53 42.41 -34.16 15.94
CA LEU A 53 43.79 -33.76 15.65
C LEU A 53 44.65 -34.94 15.21
N LEU A 54 44.54 -36.09 15.88
CA LEU A 54 45.27 -37.32 15.50
C LEU A 54 44.90 -37.78 14.10
N LYS A 55 43.60 -37.86 13.81
CA LYS A 55 43.12 -38.16 12.46
C LYS A 55 43.64 -37.14 11.45
N LEU A 56 43.57 -35.85 11.75
CA LEU A 56 44.08 -34.81 10.85
C LEU A 56 45.58 -35.00 10.55
N ALA A 57 46.39 -35.35 11.55
CA ALA A 57 47.80 -35.67 11.36
C ALA A 57 48.00 -36.92 10.47
N GLU A 58 47.20 -37.97 10.66
CA GLU A 58 47.21 -39.15 9.76
C GLU A 58 46.92 -38.74 8.30
N LEU A 59 45.94 -37.86 8.08
CA LEU A 59 45.60 -37.35 6.75
C LEU A 59 46.75 -36.55 6.14
N GLU A 60 47.42 -35.72 6.94
CA GLU A 60 48.56 -34.92 6.51
C GLU A 60 49.73 -35.81 6.08
N ILE A 61 50.04 -36.85 6.86
CA ILE A 61 51.05 -37.86 6.52
C ILE A 61 50.70 -38.58 5.21
N GLN A 62 49.43 -38.98 5.04
CA GLN A 62 48.97 -39.65 3.81
C GLN A 62 49.08 -38.75 2.57
N LEU A 63 48.79 -37.46 2.72
CA LEU A 63 48.91 -36.47 1.64
C LEU A 63 50.37 -36.19 1.27
N GLU A 64 51.29 -36.22 2.25
CA GLU A 64 52.73 -36.06 2.00
C GLU A 64 53.37 -37.29 1.35
N GLN A 65 52.86 -38.48 1.64
CA GLN A 65 53.34 -39.73 1.05
C GLN A 65 52.88 -39.94 -0.41
N GLN A 66 51.98 -39.11 -0.93
CA GLN A 66 51.59 -39.10 -2.35
C GLN A 66 52.39 -38.02 -3.09
N PRO A 67 53.48 -38.36 -3.81
CA PRO A 67 54.15 -37.38 -4.66
C PRO A 67 53.22 -37.02 -5.81
N ALA A 68 52.90 -35.72 -5.91
CA ALA A 68 52.35 -34.99 -7.05
C ALA A 68 51.88 -35.84 -8.25
N CYS A 69 50.86 -36.68 -8.05
CA CYS A 69 50.10 -37.21 -9.16
C CYS A 69 49.01 -36.19 -9.39
N GLU A 70 49.15 -35.40 -10.46
CA GLU A 70 48.16 -34.44 -10.94
C GLU A 70 46.82 -35.17 -11.12
N MET A 71 46.01 -35.17 -10.07
CA MET A 71 44.62 -35.59 -10.16
C MET A 71 43.85 -34.44 -10.80
N PRO A 72 43.33 -34.59 -12.04
CA PRO A 72 42.44 -33.60 -12.58
C PRO A 72 41.24 -33.52 -11.63
N LEU A 73 40.91 -32.29 -11.25
CA LEU A 73 39.77 -31.90 -10.45
C LEU A 73 38.47 -32.36 -11.14
N GLN A 74 38.11 -33.65 -11.02
CA GLN A 74 36.84 -34.18 -11.52
C GLN A 74 35.74 -33.79 -10.54
N LEU A 75 35.38 -32.51 -10.61
CA LEU A 75 34.20 -31.95 -10.00
C LEU A 75 32.97 -32.59 -10.65
N ALA A 76 32.46 -33.66 -10.04
CA ALA A 76 31.12 -34.22 -10.16
C ALA A 76 30.38 -33.92 -11.50
N THR A 77 30.70 -34.69 -12.54
CA THR A 77 30.05 -34.64 -13.85
C THR A 77 28.57 -35.08 -13.84
N ASN A 78 28.05 -35.58 -12.71
CA ASN A 78 26.66 -36.03 -12.56
C ASN A 78 25.67 -34.97 -12.00
N THR A 79 26.07 -33.70 -11.86
CA THR A 79 25.24 -32.65 -11.22
C THR A 79 24.33 -31.86 -12.17
N LYS A 80 24.51 -31.97 -13.50
CA LYS A 80 23.69 -31.28 -14.50
C LYS A 80 22.18 -31.58 -14.39
N PRO A 81 21.73 -32.85 -14.33
CA PRO A 81 20.30 -33.14 -14.29
C PRO A 81 19.63 -32.64 -12.99
N ALA A 82 20.34 -32.70 -11.85
CA ALA A 82 19.80 -32.22 -10.57
C ALA A 82 19.68 -30.69 -10.50
N LEU A 83 20.62 -29.95 -11.13
CA LEU A 83 20.55 -28.49 -11.22
C LEU A 83 19.42 -28.04 -12.15
N GLU A 84 19.22 -28.74 -13.27
CA GLU A 84 18.15 -28.48 -14.24
C GLU A 84 16.77 -28.76 -13.66
N ALA A 85 16.60 -29.89 -12.96
CA ALA A 85 15.35 -30.20 -12.26
C ALA A 85 14.98 -29.12 -11.23
N LYS A 86 15.98 -28.59 -10.49
CA LYS A 86 15.77 -27.49 -9.53
C LYS A 86 15.35 -26.20 -10.22
N ARG A 87 15.91 -25.89 -11.40
CA ARG A 87 15.52 -24.72 -12.21
C ARG A 87 14.10 -24.86 -12.74
N GLN A 88 13.73 -26.03 -13.25
CA GLN A 88 12.38 -26.32 -13.73
C GLN A 88 11.34 -26.19 -12.61
N LEU A 89 11.64 -26.74 -11.43
CA LEU A 89 10.77 -26.58 -10.25
C LEU A 89 10.59 -25.11 -9.88
N GLN A 90 11.67 -24.33 -9.86
CA GLN A 90 11.59 -22.89 -9.59
C GLN A 90 10.78 -22.13 -10.64
N GLN A 91 10.89 -22.51 -11.92
CA GLN A 91 10.10 -21.91 -13.00
C GLN A 91 8.61 -22.26 -12.85
N SER A 92 8.29 -23.52 -12.54
CA SER A 92 6.91 -23.96 -12.30
C SER A 92 6.27 -23.24 -11.11
N ILE A 93 7.00 -23.08 -9.99
CA ILE A 93 6.51 -22.32 -8.83
C ILE A 93 6.22 -20.86 -9.23
N LYS A 94 7.13 -20.22 -9.98
CA LYS A 94 6.93 -18.84 -10.46
C LYS A 94 5.72 -18.73 -11.39
N GLN A 95 5.55 -19.68 -12.30
CA GLN A 95 4.39 -19.72 -13.21
C GLN A 95 3.08 -19.83 -12.43
N SER A 96 3.00 -20.76 -11.48
CA SER A 96 1.82 -20.92 -10.63
C SER A 96 1.50 -19.65 -9.82
N GLN A 97 2.52 -18.95 -9.31
CA GLN A 97 2.35 -17.67 -8.63
C GLN A 97 1.80 -16.59 -9.56
N LEU A 98 2.32 -16.50 -10.79
CA LEU A 98 1.85 -15.54 -11.78
C LEU A 98 0.38 -15.80 -12.17
N GLU A 99 0.01 -17.06 -12.34
CA GLU A 99 -1.37 -17.46 -12.64
C GLU A 99 -2.33 -17.08 -11.50
N GLN A 100 -1.94 -17.33 -10.24
CA GLN A 100 -2.73 -16.94 -9.08
C GLN A 100 -2.92 -15.42 -8.99
N LEU A 101 -1.87 -14.65 -9.26
CA LEU A 101 -1.94 -13.19 -9.27
C LEU A 101 -2.82 -12.67 -10.41
N ALA A 102 -2.69 -13.25 -11.61
CA ALA A 102 -3.53 -12.90 -12.75
C ALA A 102 -5.02 -13.18 -12.47
N TYR A 103 -5.32 -14.32 -11.85
CA TYR A 103 -6.69 -14.66 -11.43
C TYR A 103 -7.25 -13.64 -10.43
N ARG A 104 -6.48 -13.29 -9.39
CA ARG A 104 -6.88 -12.29 -8.39
C ARG A 104 -7.14 -10.92 -9.03
N LEU A 105 -6.26 -10.51 -9.94
CA LEU A 105 -6.41 -9.23 -10.65
C LEU A 105 -7.69 -9.22 -11.50
N LYS A 106 -7.98 -10.32 -12.21
CA LYS A 106 -9.22 -10.47 -12.98
C LYS A 106 -10.48 -10.39 -12.09
N ALA A 107 -10.46 -11.05 -10.94
CA ALA A 107 -11.57 -11.01 -9.99
C ALA A 107 -11.79 -9.58 -9.44
N ASN A 108 -10.71 -8.87 -9.11
CA ASN A 108 -10.80 -7.47 -8.66
C ASN A 108 -11.35 -6.55 -9.76
N LEU A 109 -10.95 -6.73 -11.01
CA LEU A 109 -11.49 -5.96 -12.14
C LEU A 109 -12.99 -6.21 -12.33
N GLN A 110 -13.43 -7.47 -12.21
CA GLN A 110 -14.86 -7.81 -12.28
C GLN A 110 -15.64 -7.18 -11.14
N LEU A 111 -15.08 -7.18 -9.93
CA LEU A 111 -15.69 -6.51 -8.78
C LEU A 111 -15.82 -5.01 -9.04
N GLN A 112 -14.76 -4.34 -9.48
CA GLN A 112 -14.80 -2.92 -9.81
C GLN A 112 -15.83 -2.61 -10.91
N ALA A 113 -15.92 -3.43 -11.96
CA ALA A 113 -16.93 -3.28 -13.00
C ALA A 113 -18.35 -3.39 -12.44
N SER A 114 -18.60 -4.35 -11.53
CA SER A 114 -19.90 -4.49 -10.87
C SER A 114 -20.23 -3.28 -9.98
N THR A 115 -19.25 -2.75 -9.24
CA THR A 115 -19.43 -1.55 -8.42
C THR A 115 -19.75 -0.34 -9.28
N LEU A 116 -19.02 -0.13 -10.38
CA LEU A 116 -19.29 0.99 -11.30
C LEU A 116 -20.68 0.87 -11.93
N ALA A 117 -21.11 -0.32 -12.35
CA ALA A 117 -22.45 -0.55 -12.86
C ALA A 117 -23.52 -0.22 -11.81
N SER A 118 -23.29 -0.58 -10.54
CA SER A 118 -24.20 -0.23 -9.45
C SER A 118 -24.28 1.28 -9.18
N LEU A 119 -23.16 1.99 -9.27
CA LEU A 119 -23.13 3.45 -9.14
C LEU A 119 -23.84 4.15 -10.30
N GLN A 120 -23.63 3.68 -11.53
CA GLN A 120 -24.33 4.20 -12.71
C GLN A 120 -25.85 3.98 -12.59
N TYR A 121 -26.27 2.85 -12.04
CA TYR A 121 -27.69 2.60 -11.76
C TYR A 121 -28.25 3.60 -10.73
N LEU A 122 -27.52 3.86 -9.64
CA LEU A 122 -27.94 4.84 -8.63
C LEU A 122 -28.00 6.27 -9.20
N ASP A 123 -27.04 6.65 -10.04
CA ASP A 123 -27.04 7.96 -10.70
C ASP A 123 -28.25 8.10 -11.65
N SER A 124 -28.59 7.06 -12.41
CA SER A 124 -29.80 7.07 -13.25
C SER A 124 -31.11 7.16 -12.43
N MET A 125 -31.13 6.55 -11.24
CA MET A 125 -32.24 6.67 -10.29
C MET A 125 -32.33 8.10 -9.72
N GLN A 126 -31.20 8.73 -9.39
CA GLN A 126 -31.18 10.11 -8.92
C GLN A 126 -31.67 11.09 -10.02
N GLN A 127 -31.22 10.91 -11.26
CA GLN A 127 -31.65 11.76 -12.38
C GLN A 127 -33.14 11.63 -12.70
N THR A 128 -33.72 10.44 -12.58
CA THR A 128 -35.17 10.24 -12.74
C THR A 128 -35.98 10.74 -11.55
N SER A 129 -35.35 10.92 -10.39
CA SER A 129 -36.00 11.36 -9.16
C SER A 129 -36.11 12.88 -9.01
N ILE A 130 -35.60 13.66 -9.97
CA ILE A 130 -35.80 15.12 -10.06
C ILE A 130 -37.30 15.40 -10.26
N GLY A 131 -38.05 15.52 -9.16
CA GLY A 131 -39.48 15.86 -9.15
C GLY A 131 -40.40 14.91 -8.39
N LEU A 132 -39.90 13.82 -7.79
CA LEU A 132 -40.75 12.96 -6.95
C LEU A 132 -41.00 13.60 -5.57
N PRO A 133 -42.26 13.71 -5.12
CA PRO A 133 -42.59 14.19 -3.77
C PRO A 133 -41.90 13.34 -2.69
N VAL A 134 -41.30 13.99 -1.69
CA VAL A 134 -40.67 13.37 -0.51
C VAL A 134 -41.60 12.35 0.17
N GLU A 135 -42.91 12.61 0.11
CA GLU A 135 -44.00 11.78 0.62
C GLU A 135 -43.98 10.33 0.08
N ILE A 136 -43.52 10.13 -1.16
CA ILE A 136 -43.45 8.78 -1.76
C ILE A 136 -42.37 7.94 -1.07
N PHE A 137 -41.21 8.53 -0.79
CA PHE A 137 -40.12 7.84 -0.11
C PHE A 137 -40.46 7.53 1.35
N GLU A 138 -41.19 8.42 2.03
CA GLU A 138 -41.70 8.17 3.39
C GLU A 138 -42.72 7.04 3.42
N TRP A 139 -43.63 6.98 2.43
CA TRP A 139 -44.58 5.88 2.29
C TRP A 139 -43.89 4.53 2.06
N GLU A 140 -42.86 4.49 1.20
CA GLU A 140 -42.09 3.27 0.99
C GLU A 140 -41.32 2.83 2.23
N LYS A 141 -40.74 3.76 2.99
CA LYS A 141 -40.11 3.48 4.29
C LYS A 141 -41.09 2.82 5.25
N GLN A 142 -42.30 3.37 5.35
CA GLN A 142 -43.36 2.83 6.21
C GLN A 142 -43.79 1.41 5.78
N LYS A 143 -43.83 1.15 4.47
CA LYS A 143 -44.12 -0.17 3.90
C LYS A 143 -43.03 -1.20 4.24
N LEU A 144 -41.75 -0.80 4.19
CA LEU A 144 -40.64 -1.68 4.58
C LEU A 144 -40.63 -1.98 6.07
N LEU A 145 -40.90 -0.99 6.93
CA LEU A 145 -41.06 -1.19 8.38
C LEU A 145 -42.16 -2.21 8.71
N ASN A 146 -43.27 -2.16 7.99
CA ASN A 146 -44.36 -3.12 8.16
C ASN A 146 -43.99 -4.54 7.70
N ARG A 147 -43.09 -4.68 6.71
CA ARG A 147 -42.58 -5.97 6.25
C ARG A 147 -41.55 -6.56 7.21
N LEU A 148 -40.70 -5.72 7.83
CA LEU A 148 -39.68 -6.14 8.79
C LEU A 148 -40.29 -6.95 9.94
N LYS A 149 -41.50 -6.57 10.40
CA LYS A 149 -42.24 -7.26 11.47
C LYS A 149 -42.61 -8.72 11.16
N ARG A 150 -42.52 -9.17 9.91
CA ARG A 150 -43.03 -10.47 9.44
C ARG A 150 -41.98 -11.31 8.70
N CYS A 151 -40.72 -10.89 8.69
CA CYS A 151 -39.68 -11.51 7.86
C CYS A 151 -38.65 -12.30 8.69
N ASP A 152 -38.05 -13.30 8.04
CA ASP A 152 -36.94 -14.10 8.57
C ASP A 152 -35.62 -13.30 8.58
N GLU A 153 -34.64 -13.73 9.38
CA GLU A 153 -33.39 -13.00 9.64
C GLU A 153 -32.62 -12.58 8.37
N THR A 154 -32.55 -13.47 7.36
CA THR A 154 -31.89 -13.16 6.08
C THR A 154 -32.67 -12.17 5.21
N ALA A 155 -34.00 -12.13 5.35
CA ALA A 155 -34.86 -11.16 4.68
C ALA A 155 -34.86 -9.82 5.40
N CYS A 156 -34.73 -9.81 6.74
CA CYS A 156 -34.55 -8.60 7.55
C CYS A 156 -33.32 -7.81 7.11
N ALA A 157 -32.15 -8.46 6.96
CA ALA A 157 -30.93 -7.78 6.51
C ALA A 157 -31.08 -7.09 5.13
N LYS A 158 -31.83 -7.70 4.20
CA LYS A 158 -32.11 -7.10 2.87
C LYS A 158 -33.07 -5.91 2.98
N ILE A 159 -34.05 -5.98 3.87
CA ILE A 159 -35.02 -4.90 4.11
C ILE A 159 -34.31 -3.72 4.79
N GLU A 160 -33.46 -3.99 5.78
CA GLU A 160 -32.63 -3.00 6.47
C GLU A 160 -31.70 -2.28 5.49
N GLY A 161 -31.03 -3.01 4.59
CA GLY A 161 -30.21 -2.41 3.54
C GLY A 161 -31.01 -1.47 2.62
N LYS A 162 -32.26 -1.84 2.28
CA LYS A 162 -33.15 -0.96 1.50
C LYS A 162 -33.60 0.27 2.28
N MET A 163 -33.87 0.13 3.57
CA MET A 163 -34.20 1.26 4.44
C MET A 163 -33.05 2.24 4.55
N MET A 164 -31.81 1.75 4.74
CA MET A 164 -30.61 2.59 4.80
C MET A 164 -30.42 3.38 3.50
N MET A 165 -30.63 2.74 2.34
CA MET A 165 -30.57 3.44 1.05
C MET A 165 -31.64 4.54 0.93
N LEU A 166 -32.87 4.29 1.38
CA LEU A 166 -33.93 5.30 1.38
C LEU A 166 -33.60 6.48 2.31
N GLU A 167 -32.98 6.23 3.46
CA GLU A 167 -32.56 7.28 4.39
C GLU A 167 -31.47 8.17 3.79
N ILE A 168 -30.48 7.58 3.12
CA ILE A 168 -29.44 8.34 2.40
C ILE A 168 -30.08 9.23 1.33
N VAL A 169 -31.03 8.69 0.56
CA VAL A 169 -31.73 9.46 -0.48
C VAL A 169 -32.52 10.62 0.15
N LEU A 170 -33.32 10.37 1.19
CA LEU A 170 -34.07 11.40 1.89
C LEU A 170 -33.19 12.52 2.45
N GLU A 171 -32.03 12.18 3.01
CA GLU A 171 -31.09 13.17 3.54
C GLU A 171 -30.50 14.03 2.41
N SER A 172 -30.13 13.43 1.27
CA SER A 172 -29.65 14.21 0.11
C SER A 172 -30.69 15.19 -0.43
N TYR A 173 -31.98 14.84 -0.41
CA TYR A 173 -33.06 15.77 -0.76
C TYR A 173 -33.23 16.91 0.23
N ARG A 174 -33.06 16.65 1.53
CA ARG A 174 -33.14 17.70 2.56
C ARG A 174 -32.04 18.72 2.35
N THR A 175 -30.79 18.25 2.16
CA THR A 175 -29.65 19.14 1.92
C THR A 175 -29.81 19.96 0.64
N ASP A 176 -30.32 19.36 -0.44
CA ASP A 176 -30.56 20.07 -1.70
C ASP A 176 -31.64 21.15 -1.57
N ASN A 177 -32.71 20.87 -0.80
CA ASN A 177 -33.77 21.83 -0.55
C ASN A 177 -33.30 22.98 0.36
N GLU A 178 -32.47 22.71 1.38
CA GLU A 178 -31.86 23.73 2.22
C GLU A 178 -30.90 24.62 1.43
N MET A 179 -30.07 24.04 0.55
CA MET A 179 -29.19 24.82 -0.34
C MET A 179 -29.99 25.69 -1.31
N LYS A 180 -31.08 25.17 -1.90
CA LYS A 180 -31.96 25.97 -2.76
C LYS A 180 -32.66 27.10 -1.99
N ALA A 181 -33.13 26.84 -0.77
CA ALA A 181 -33.77 27.84 0.08
C ALA A 181 -32.79 28.97 0.47
N THR A 182 -31.55 28.62 0.84
CA THR A 182 -30.50 29.60 1.16
C THR A 182 -30.09 30.42 -0.06
N MET A 183 -29.98 29.79 -1.26
CA MET A 183 -29.74 30.52 -2.51
C MET A 183 -30.89 31.46 -2.87
N GLN A 184 -32.15 31.04 -2.73
CA GLN A 184 -33.31 31.89 -2.97
C GLN A 184 -33.36 33.10 -2.01
N ALA A 185 -33.09 32.86 -0.73
CA ALA A 185 -32.99 33.93 0.27
C ALA A 185 -31.87 34.93 -0.06
N ALA A 186 -30.72 34.46 -0.58
CA ALA A 186 -29.62 35.32 -1.01
C ALA A 186 -29.95 36.15 -2.28
N THR A 187 -30.80 35.63 -3.17
CA THR A 187 -31.23 36.33 -4.40
C THR A 187 -32.37 37.34 -4.21
N HIS A 188 -32.90 37.50 -2.99
CA HIS A 188 -33.79 38.61 -2.64
C HIS A 188 -33.03 39.62 -1.78
N PRO A 189 -32.21 40.51 -2.38
CA PRO A 189 -31.58 41.58 -1.63
C PRO A 189 -32.69 42.52 -1.15
N TYR A 190 -32.82 42.64 0.17
CA TYR A 190 -33.51 43.70 0.91
C TYR A 190 -34.45 44.57 0.08
N LYS A 191 -35.77 44.37 0.22
CA LYS A 191 -36.72 45.48 0.09
C LYS A 191 -36.32 46.52 1.13
N ILE A 192 -35.49 47.48 0.72
CA ILE A 192 -35.24 48.73 1.45
C ILE A 192 -36.53 49.54 1.33
N SER A 193 -37.54 49.17 2.12
CA SER A 193 -38.66 50.04 2.41
C SER A 193 -38.45 50.57 3.82
N TYR A 194 -38.56 51.90 3.97
CA TYR A 194 -38.44 52.70 5.19
C TYR A 194 -37.03 53.19 5.54
N TRP A 195 -36.60 54.27 4.89
CA TRP A 195 -36.09 55.50 5.52
C TRP A 195 -36.15 56.64 4.50
N GLN A 196 -37.38 57.04 4.12
CA GLN A 196 -37.62 58.21 3.27
C GLN A 196 -38.71 59.07 3.91
N LYS A 197 -38.48 59.46 5.17
CA LYS A 197 -39.17 60.53 5.89
C LYS A 197 -38.18 61.09 6.90
N SER A 198 -37.92 62.40 6.82
CA SER A 198 -37.10 63.23 7.74
C SER A 198 -35.75 63.73 7.21
N VAL A 199 -35.73 64.36 6.02
CA VAL A 199 -34.62 65.28 5.61
C VAL A 199 -35.11 66.71 5.33
N ASN A 200 -36.39 67.02 5.56
CA ASN A 200 -36.93 68.38 5.30
C ASN A 200 -37.01 69.32 6.52
N ASP A 201 -36.59 68.89 7.72
CA ASP A 201 -36.75 69.70 8.94
C ASP A 201 -35.45 70.35 9.48
N VAL A 202 -34.32 70.31 8.75
CA VAL A 202 -33.04 70.90 9.22
C VAL A 202 -32.40 71.84 8.18
N ALA A 203 -33.21 72.50 7.35
CA ALA A 203 -32.74 73.53 6.40
C ALA A 203 -33.17 74.94 6.82
N GLY A 204 -33.07 75.25 8.13
CA GLY A 204 -33.23 76.59 8.67
C GLY A 204 -32.12 76.85 9.68
N GLU A 205 -31.42 77.97 9.51
CA GLU A 205 -30.30 78.47 10.33
C GLU A 205 -28.93 77.85 10.04
N ILE A 206 -28.17 78.50 9.16
CA ILE A 206 -26.86 79.09 9.47
C ILE A 206 -26.63 80.20 8.44
N ILE A 207 -26.87 81.45 8.88
CA ILE A 207 -26.35 82.67 8.27
C ILE A 207 -25.21 83.14 9.20
N VAL A 208 -24.22 83.80 8.60
CA VAL A 208 -23.13 84.60 9.20
C VAL A 208 -21.78 83.89 9.31
N GLY A 209 -20.84 84.32 8.46
CA GLY A 209 -19.54 84.75 8.98
C GLY A 209 -18.29 84.37 8.17
N ASN A 210 -17.66 85.41 7.63
CA ASN A 210 -16.24 85.55 7.27
C ASN A 210 -15.76 84.88 5.96
N ALA A 211 -15.59 85.58 4.84
CA ALA A 211 -14.80 86.80 4.54
C ALA A 211 -13.28 86.58 4.49
N CYS A 212 -12.74 86.91 3.31
CA CYS A 212 -11.38 87.36 2.99
C CYS A 212 -10.21 86.36 3.10
N ASN A 213 -9.69 85.95 1.94
CA ASN A 213 -8.37 86.41 1.49
C ASN A 213 -8.13 86.18 -0.02
N SER A 214 -8.02 87.31 -0.73
CA SER A 214 -7.07 87.68 -1.82
C SER A 214 -6.34 86.56 -2.58
N ALA A 215 -6.48 86.42 -3.91
CA ALA A 215 -6.07 87.30 -5.03
C ALA A 215 -4.67 86.97 -5.61
N GLY A 216 -4.59 86.88 -6.94
CA GLY A 216 -3.35 86.77 -7.73
C GLY A 216 -3.43 85.68 -8.82
N VAL A 217 -3.93 85.93 -10.04
CA VAL A 217 -3.20 86.47 -11.25
C VAL A 217 -2.36 85.33 -11.90
N GLU A 218 -2.44 84.95 -13.18
CA GLU A 218 -2.69 85.66 -14.44
C GLU A 218 -2.93 84.62 -15.57
N ALA A 219 -3.77 84.94 -16.57
CA ALA A 219 -3.86 84.25 -17.85
C ALA A 219 -3.44 85.22 -18.96
N ALA A 220 -2.63 84.75 -19.90
CA ALA A 220 -2.18 85.51 -21.06
C ALA A 220 -2.92 85.05 -22.34
N ALA A 221 -3.21 86.04 -23.19
CA ALA A 221 -3.76 86.00 -24.57
C ALA A 221 -5.28 85.91 -24.72
#